data_AF-A0AA36DHH6-F1
#
_entry.id   AF-A0AA36DHH6-F1
#
_cell.length_a   1.000
_cell.length_b   1.000
_cell.length_c   1.000
_cell.angle_alpha   90.00
_cell.angle_beta   90.00
_cell.angle_gamma   90.00
#
_symmetry.space_group_name_H-M   'P 1'
#
loop_
_entity.id
_entity.type
_entity.pdbx_description
1 polymer ?
#
loop_
_entity_poly.entity_id
_entity_poly.type
_entity_poly.pdbx_seq_one_letter_code
_entity_poly.pdbx_strand_id
1 'polypeptide(L)'
;MKFLFKAGLNRNLTAALFSLCLVDAILMFGAVIFRSIEATGMIVFGTNLMYQHQRALIFVRLVVWSMITSSTLLVIYISLQRCLVVMRPLRYANNLQERSSRTQRRSNPTDSFTSAFSTRIPLGVSAIDFLREIQFRKLLKPYLVPAFIILSSCLLNLPSFLEFGVSDCWDEDHQQPAQHIFYKADDNKLIGTTALINMLTQTVLPAIVISILTVMTEMKVQESLKERRRLFESQHRRQSIVLTEELKEKVSRTVAIFIAVKFLILRTMPVFFDIWELIFGIMPYQDILIIPFRISQFLIILNSATNTLAYFGRQRWLEKLLRLRMIRRQERQTLLHDANKLSEVEIP
;
A
#
# COMPACT_ATOMS: atom_id res chain seq x y z
N MET A 1 4.25 10.18 12.14
CA MET A 1 5.50 9.47 12.48
C MET A 1 5.44 8.72 13.83
N LYS A 2 5.31 9.38 14.99
CA LYS A 2 5.34 8.72 16.33
C LYS A 2 4.25 7.66 16.58
N PHE A 3 3.12 7.69 15.86
CA PHE A 3 1.98 6.78 16.07
C PHE A 3 2.14 5.39 15.43
N LEU A 4 2.73 5.28 14.23
CA LEU A 4 2.97 3.99 13.57
C LEU A 4 3.93 3.11 14.38
N PHE A 5 4.92 3.72 15.04
CA PHE A 5 5.80 3.06 16.00
C PHE A 5 5.10 2.68 17.32
N LYS A 6 4.12 3.48 17.78
CA LYS A 6 3.36 3.22 19.02
C LYS A 6 2.25 2.17 18.85
N ALA A 7 1.82 1.89 17.61
CA ALA A 7 0.75 0.93 17.32
C ALA A 7 1.17 -0.56 17.42
N GLY A 8 2.46 -0.84 17.69
CA GLY A 8 3.00 -2.20 17.70
C GLY A 8 3.05 -2.84 16.32
N LEU A 9 3.08 -2.02 15.26
CA LEU A 9 3.16 -2.50 13.88
C LEU A 9 4.56 -3.05 13.60
N ASN A 10 4.64 -4.21 12.93
CA ASN A 10 5.90 -4.79 12.48
C ASN A 10 6.68 -3.75 11.65
N ARG A 11 7.96 -3.57 11.94
CA ARG A 11 8.84 -2.60 11.24
C ARG A 11 8.82 -2.79 9.72
N ASN A 12 8.69 -4.04 9.27
CA ASN A 12 8.58 -4.37 7.85
C ASN A 12 7.25 -3.90 7.23
N LEU A 13 6.16 -3.93 8.01
CA LEU A 13 4.85 -3.44 7.58
C LEU A 13 4.81 -1.92 7.52
N THR A 14 5.41 -1.23 8.49
CA THR A 14 5.55 0.23 8.44
C THR A 14 6.41 0.68 7.25
N ALA A 15 7.52 -0.01 6.97
CA ALA A 15 8.38 0.30 5.83
C ALA A 15 7.66 0.09 4.50
N ALA A 16 6.88 -0.98 4.36
CA ALA A 16 6.07 -1.24 3.17
C ALA A 16 4.99 -0.17 2.96
N LEU A 17 4.28 0.23 4.03
CA LEU A 17 3.27 1.31 3.96
C LEU A 17 3.88 2.66 3.58
N PHE A 18 5.07 2.97 4.10
CA PHE A 18 5.79 4.19 3.72
C PHE A 18 6.20 4.17 2.25
N SER A 19 6.76 3.04 1.80
CA SER A 19 7.17 2.86 0.40
C SER A 19 5.98 2.96 -0.55
N LEU A 20 4.83 2.39 -0.17
CA LEU A 20 3.58 2.49 -0.93
C LEU A 20 3.16 3.96 -1.08
N CYS A 21 3.19 4.74 -0.01
CA CYS A 21 2.80 6.16 -0.10
C CYS A 21 3.80 7.01 -0.89
N LEU A 22 5.09 6.69 -0.84
CA LEU A 22 6.09 7.34 -1.69
C LEU A 22 5.78 7.06 -3.17
N VAL A 23 5.54 5.78 -3.52
CA VAL A 23 5.19 5.35 -4.88
C VAL A 23 3.89 6.01 -5.35
N ASP A 24 2.86 6.02 -4.51
CA ASP A 24 1.57 6.65 -4.79
C ASP A 24 1.73 8.18 -4.99
N ALA A 25 2.61 8.84 -4.23
CA ALA A 25 2.90 10.27 -4.42
C ALA A 25 3.62 10.56 -5.74
N ILE A 26 4.62 9.74 -6.11
CA ILE A 26 5.32 9.86 -7.40
C ILE A 26 4.35 9.60 -8.55
N LEU A 27 3.47 8.60 -8.42
CA LEU A 27 2.44 8.31 -9.40
C LEU A 27 1.50 9.49 -9.61
N MET A 28 0.97 10.07 -8.52
CA MET A 28 0.09 11.24 -8.58
C MET A 28 0.81 12.44 -9.21
N PHE A 29 2.05 12.71 -8.81
CA PHE A 29 2.85 13.79 -9.37
C PHE A 29 3.07 13.59 -10.87
N GLY A 30 3.54 12.41 -11.28
CA GLY A 30 3.78 12.09 -12.68
C GLY A 30 2.52 12.10 -13.53
N ALA A 31 1.42 11.52 -13.04
CA ALA A 31 0.18 11.42 -13.81
C ALA A 31 -0.56 12.76 -13.89
N VAL A 32 -0.60 13.54 -12.81
CA VAL A 32 -1.27 14.85 -12.82
C VAL A 32 -0.46 15.81 -13.68
N ILE A 33 0.83 16.02 -13.37
CA ILE A 33 1.62 17.08 -14.01
C ILE A 33 1.77 16.84 -15.50
N PHE A 34 2.21 15.65 -15.92
CA PHE A 34 2.52 15.44 -17.34
C PHE A 34 1.28 15.27 -18.21
N ARG A 35 0.17 14.77 -17.67
CA ARG A 35 -1.09 14.69 -18.43
C ARG A 35 -1.88 16.00 -18.39
N SER A 36 -1.73 16.80 -17.33
CA SER A 36 -2.34 18.12 -17.27
C SER A 36 -1.58 19.14 -18.11
N ILE A 37 -0.25 19.06 -18.22
CA ILE A 37 0.54 20.05 -18.99
C ILE A 37 0.07 20.15 -20.44
N GLU A 38 -0.20 19.02 -21.10
CA GLU A 38 -0.69 18.99 -22.48
C GLU A 38 -2.07 19.68 -22.59
N ALA A 39 -3.03 19.26 -21.76
CA ALA A 39 -4.38 19.82 -21.76
C ALA A 39 -4.43 21.29 -21.32
N THR A 40 -3.68 21.67 -20.28
CA THR A 40 -3.56 23.04 -19.78
C THR A 40 -2.82 23.93 -20.77
N GLY A 41 -1.81 23.40 -21.47
CA GLY A 41 -1.12 24.10 -22.56
C GLY A 41 -2.10 24.52 -23.65
N MET A 42 -2.90 23.57 -24.13
CA MET A 42 -3.93 23.84 -25.14
C MET A 42 -4.99 24.84 -24.67
N ILE A 43 -5.46 24.73 -23.42
CA ILE A 43 -6.53 25.59 -22.90
C ILE A 43 -6.04 27.02 -22.61
N VAL A 44 -4.83 27.16 -22.06
CA VAL A 44 -4.33 28.46 -21.55
C VAL A 44 -3.51 29.21 -22.61
N PHE A 45 -2.68 28.50 -23.37
CA PHE A 45 -1.74 29.09 -24.31
C PHE A 45 -2.10 28.82 -25.77
N GLY A 46 -3.20 28.11 -26.02
CA GLY A 46 -3.63 27.73 -27.37
C GLY A 46 -2.64 26.82 -28.10
N THR A 47 -1.62 26.30 -27.41
CA THR A 47 -0.51 25.54 -28.01
C THR A 47 -0.07 24.42 -27.06
N ASN A 48 0.32 23.27 -27.62
CA ASN A 48 0.83 22.15 -26.84
C ASN A 48 2.31 22.38 -26.46
N LEU A 49 2.56 22.76 -25.20
CA LEU A 49 3.91 22.96 -24.65
C LEU A 49 4.84 21.74 -24.81
N MET A 50 4.29 20.55 -25.07
CA MET A 50 5.05 19.29 -25.24
C MET A 50 5.27 18.90 -26.72
N TYR A 51 4.96 19.75 -27.70
CA TYR A 51 5.07 19.43 -29.14
C TYR A 51 6.42 18.81 -29.55
N GLN A 52 7.53 19.33 -29.02
CA GLN A 52 8.89 18.88 -29.36
C GLN A 52 9.51 17.91 -28.33
N HIS A 53 8.73 17.54 -27.31
CA HIS A 53 9.21 16.77 -26.16
C HIS A 53 8.40 15.48 -25.93
N GLN A 54 7.79 14.94 -26.98
CA GLN A 54 7.03 13.68 -26.92
C GLN A 54 7.86 12.48 -26.41
N ARG A 55 9.18 12.49 -26.62
CA ARG A 55 10.08 11.49 -25.99
C ARG A 55 10.02 11.50 -24.46
N ALA A 56 9.87 12.68 -23.85
CA ALA A 56 9.71 12.79 -22.40
C ALA A 56 8.39 12.18 -21.94
N LEU A 57 7.31 12.28 -22.74
CA LEU A 57 6.02 11.65 -22.44
C LEU A 57 6.10 10.12 -22.44
N ILE A 58 6.91 9.50 -23.31
CA ILE A 58 7.17 8.05 -23.29
C ILE A 58 7.89 7.66 -21.99
N PHE A 59 8.92 8.41 -21.58
CA PHE A 59 9.62 8.15 -20.32
C PHE A 59 8.71 8.29 -19.11
N VAL A 60 7.88 9.32 -19.08
CA VAL A 60 6.90 9.53 -18.02
C VAL A 60 5.87 8.40 -17.99
N ARG A 61 5.41 7.94 -19.14
CA ARG A 61 4.49 6.80 -19.23
C ARG A 61 5.12 5.55 -18.61
N LEU A 62 6.39 5.26 -18.90
CA LEU A 62 7.13 4.17 -18.28
C LEU A 62 7.18 4.31 -16.75
N VAL A 63 7.50 5.50 -16.25
CA VAL A 63 7.54 5.77 -14.79
C VAL A 63 6.16 5.55 -14.19
N VAL A 64 5.11 6.11 -14.77
CA VAL A 64 3.72 5.98 -14.30
C VAL A 64 3.30 4.51 -14.25
N TRP A 65 3.52 3.74 -15.32
CA TRP A 65 3.18 2.32 -15.37
C TRP A 65 3.98 1.49 -14.36
N SER A 66 5.28 1.78 -14.22
CA SER A 66 6.13 1.14 -13.21
C SER A 66 5.65 1.43 -11.78
N MET A 67 5.22 2.67 -11.50
CA MET A 67 4.67 3.05 -10.19
C MET A 67 3.30 2.39 -9.95
N ILE A 68 2.46 2.23 -10.98
CA ILE A 68 1.19 1.51 -10.88
C ILE A 68 1.45 0.05 -10.49
N THR A 69 2.32 -0.66 -11.20
CA THR A 69 2.70 -2.05 -10.88
C THR A 69 3.36 -2.15 -9.51
N SER A 70 4.22 -1.20 -9.15
CA SER A 70 4.84 -1.22 -7.83
C SER A 70 3.82 -1.00 -6.71
N SER A 71 2.84 -0.12 -6.90
CA SER A 71 1.78 0.13 -5.92
C SER A 71 0.92 -1.13 -5.73
N THR A 72 0.55 -1.82 -6.81
CA THR A 72 -0.23 -3.07 -6.71
C THR A 72 0.54 -4.18 -6.00
N LEU A 73 1.80 -4.42 -6.37
CA LEU A 73 2.64 -5.43 -5.75
C LEU A 73 2.94 -5.12 -4.27
N LEU A 74 3.10 -3.85 -3.91
CA LEU A 74 3.25 -3.44 -2.51
C LEU A 74 1.97 -3.69 -1.71
N VAL A 75 0.78 -3.46 -2.29
CA VAL A 75 -0.49 -3.81 -1.64
C VAL A 75 -0.61 -5.32 -1.42
N ILE A 76 -0.23 -6.14 -2.39
CA ILE A 76 -0.17 -7.61 -2.21
C ILE A 76 0.78 -7.97 -1.08
N TYR A 77 1.98 -7.39 -1.05
CA TYR A 77 2.97 -7.64 -0.01
C TYR A 77 2.46 -7.25 1.39
N ILE A 78 1.78 -6.11 1.51
CA ILE A 78 1.16 -5.66 2.76
C ILE A 78 0.07 -6.64 3.21
N SER A 79 -0.78 -7.10 2.28
CA SER A 79 -1.82 -8.09 2.56
C SER A 79 -1.24 -9.43 3.00
N LEU A 80 -0.14 -9.87 2.36
CA LEU A 80 0.57 -11.10 2.71
C LEU A 80 1.21 -10.99 4.10
N GLN A 81 1.87 -9.87 4.41
CA GLN A 81 2.41 -9.64 5.75
C GLN A 81 1.32 -9.67 6.83
N ARG A 82 0.14 -9.09 6.56
CA ARG A 82 -1.01 -9.14 7.47
C ARG A 82 -1.48 -10.57 7.69
N CYS A 83 -1.61 -11.34 6.62
CA CYS A 83 -1.97 -12.76 6.70
C CYS A 83 -0.94 -13.55 7.53
N LEU A 84 0.36 -13.36 7.29
CA LEU A 84 1.42 -14.03 8.05
C LEU A 84 1.42 -13.69 9.54
N VAL A 85 1.13 -12.43 9.89
CA VAL A 85 1.03 -12.01 11.30
C VAL A 85 -0.14 -12.70 11.99
N VAL A 86 -1.28 -12.84 11.31
CA VAL A 86 -2.46 -13.52 11.84
C VAL A 86 -2.24 -15.04 11.94
N MET A 87 -1.62 -15.67 10.93
CA MET A 87 -1.41 -17.12 10.92
C MET A 87 -0.33 -17.59 11.90
N ARG A 88 0.68 -16.76 12.21
CA ARG A 88 1.82 -17.15 13.07
C ARG A 88 2.12 -16.09 14.14
N PRO A 89 1.21 -15.86 15.12
CA PRO A 89 1.38 -14.82 16.13
C PRO A 89 2.63 -15.02 17.01
N LEU A 90 2.96 -16.26 17.37
CA LEU A 90 4.06 -16.59 18.30
C LEU A 90 5.45 -16.26 17.74
N ARG A 91 5.67 -16.43 16.42
CA ARG A 91 6.94 -16.10 15.77
C ARG A 91 7.20 -14.59 15.73
N TYR A 92 6.13 -13.79 15.74
CA TYR A 92 6.22 -12.33 15.78
C TYR A 92 6.28 -11.77 17.21
N ALA A 93 5.69 -12.46 18.19
CA ALA A 93 5.80 -12.11 19.62
C ALA A 93 7.22 -12.33 20.17
N ASN A 94 7.88 -13.45 19.85
CA ASN A 94 9.24 -13.75 20.33
C ASN A 94 10.28 -12.70 19.89
N ASN A 95 10.16 -12.17 18.67
CA ASN A 95 11.04 -11.10 18.16
C ASN A 95 10.83 -9.74 18.86
N LEU A 96 9.63 -9.49 19.39
CA LEU A 96 9.32 -8.29 20.19
C LEU A 96 9.84 -8.44 21.63
N GLN A 97 9.74 -9.64 22.19
CA GLN A 97 10.13 -9.94 23.58
C GLN A 97 11.65 -9.97 23.77
N GLU A 98 12.42 -10.46 22.79
CA GLU A 98 13.90 -10.37 22.77
C GLU A 98 14.44 -8.93 22.81
N ARG A 99 13.62 -7.94 22.43
CA ARG A 99 14.01 -6.53 22.39
C ARG A 99 13.72 -5.79 23.69
N SER A 100 12.70 -6.23 24.44
CA SER A 100 12.41 -5.72 25.78
C SER A 100 13.51 -6.13 26.78
N SER A 101 13.92 -7.40 26.72
CA SER A 101 14.97 -7.95 27.60
C SER A 101 16.37 -7.36 27.34
N ARG A 102 16.66 -6.88 26.12
CA ARG A 102 17.91 -6.14 25.82
C ARG A 102 17.90 -4.68 26.26
N THR A 103 16.73 -4.06 26.43
CA THR A 103 16.64 -2.66 26.88
C THR A 103 16.66 -2.55 28.41
N GLN A 104 16.25 -3.60 29.12
CA GLN A 104 16.21 -3.62 30.58
C GLN A 104 17.54 -4.06 31.25
N ARG A 105 18.51 -4.60 30.48
CA ARG A 105 19.80 -5.08 31.00
C ARG A 105 20.92 -4.02 31.00
N ARG A 106 20.59 -2.74 30.77
CA ARG A 106 21.59 -1.65 30.64
C ARG A 106 21.44 -0.52 31.65
N SER A 107 20.66 -0.71 32.70
CA SER A 107 20.56 0.22 33.84
C SER A 107 20.88 -0.55 35.13
N ASN A 108 22.16 -0.63 35.46
CA ASN A 108 22.68 -0.77 36.82
C ASN A 108 24.20 -0.51 36.74
N PRO A 109 24.69 0.69 37.10
CA PRO A 109 26.08 0.89 37.44
C PRO A 109 26.21 0.74 38.96
N THR A 110 26.80 -0.36 39.39
CA THR A 110 27.47 -0.43 40.69
C THR A 110 28.76 -1.19 40.43
N ASP A 111 29.80 -0.41 40.14
CA ASP A 111 31.17 -0.87 40.04
C ASP A 111 31.67 -1.32 41.40
N SER A 112 32.28 -2.50 41.45
CA SER A 112 33.69 -2.61 41.84
C SER A 112 34.19 -4.05 41.63
N PHE A 113 35.17 -4.20 40.74
CA PHE A 113 36.50 -4.79 40.97
C PHE A 113 37.05 -5.38 39.66
N THR A 114 37.99 -4.64 39.09
CA THR A 114 39.25 -5.11 38.47
C THR A 114 39.26 -6.50 37.82
N SER A 115 39.47 -6.56 36.51
CA SER A 115 40.73 -7.10 35.95
C SER A 115 40.71 -7.10 34.41
N ALA A 116 41.74 -6.44 33.88
CA ALA A 116 42.48 -6.77 32.66
C ALA A 116 41.71 -7.14 31.38
N PHE A 117 41.59 -6.18 30.46
CA PHE A 117 42.22 -6.34 29.13
C PHE A 117 42.42 -4.96 28.48
N SER A 118 43.58 -4.38 28.74
CA SER A 118 44.07 -3.20 28.03
C SER A 118 44.68 -3.66 26.71
N THR A 119 43.89 -3.65 25.64
CA THR A 119 44.41 -3.50 24.28
C THR A 119 44.08 -2.10 23.81
N ARG A 120 45.12 -1.27 23.73
CA ARG A 120 45.11 0.07 23.14
C ARG A 120 44.62 -0.02 21.69
N ILE A 121 43.49 0.65 21.40
CA ILE A 121 43.14 1.09 20.05
C ILE A 121 43.22 2.62 20.09
N PRO A 122 44.04 3.28 19.26
CA PRO A 122 44.10 4.74 19.23
C PRO A 122 42.85 5.32 18.52
N LEU A 123 42.44 6.50 19.03
CA LEU A 123 41.64 7.56 18.41
C LEU A 123 41.33 7.35 16.91
N GLY A 124 40.08 7.37 16.45
CA GLY A 124 39.05 8.34 16.79
C GLY A 124 38.66 9.07 15.50
N VAL A 125 37.82 8.41 14.67
CA VAL A 125 36.94 8.94 13.58
C VAL A 125 36.14 7.75 12.98
N SER A 126 36.70 6.53 12.93
CA SER A 126 36.06 5.37 12.26
C SER A 126 34.93 4.65 13.04
N ALA A 127 34.96 4.66 14.38
CA ALA A 127 33.99 3.89 15.17
C ALA A 127 32.56 4.47 15.10
N ILE A 128 32.43 5.79 14.93
CA ILE A 128 31.13 6.46 14.78
C ILE A 128 30.55 6.13 13.41
N ASP A 129 31.35 6.15 12.34
CA ASP A 129 30.91 5.78 11.00
C ASP A 129 30.58 4.29 10.88
N PHE A 130 31.35 3.41 11.53
CA PHE A 130 31.05 1.98 11.59
C PHE A 130 29.78 1.67 12.40
N LEU A 131 29.57 2.35 13.53
CA LEU A 131 28.33 2.27 14.31
C LEU A 131 27.13 2.85 13.55
N ARG A 132 27.34 3.95 12.81
CA ARG A 132 26.35 4.57 11.93
C ARG A 132 25.99 3.63 10.79
N GLU A 133 26.96 2.96 10.18
CA GLU A 133 26.76 2.00 9.09
C GLU A 133 26.03 0.74 9.58
N ILE A 134 26.37 0.22 10.77
CA ILE A 134 25.64 -0.91 11.39
C ILE A 134 24.21 -0.50 11.74
N GLN A 135 23.99 0.73 12.23
CA GLN A 135 22.64 1.24 12.47
C GLN A 135 21.87 1.49 11.16
N PHE A 136 22.54 1.96 10.11
CA PHE A 136 21.95 2.20 8.80
C PHE A 136 21.56 0.90 8.11
N ARG A 137 22.41 -0.14 8.11
CA ARG A 137 22.07 -1.48 7.60
C ARG A 137 20.88 -2.09 8.35
N LYS A 138 20.81 -1.90 9.67
CA LYS A 138 19.64 -2.29 10.49
C LYS A 138 18.40 -1.43 10.20
N LEU A 139 18.56 -0.22 9.67
CA LEU A 139 17.49 0.69 9.25
C LEU A 139 16.99 0.42 7.83
N LEU A 140 17.88 0.01 6.93
CA LEU A 140 17.60 -0.26 5.52
C LEU A 140 17.01 -1.65 5.27
N LYS A 141 17.38 -2.65 6.09
CA LYS A 141 16.88 -4.03 5.98
C LYS A 141 15.35 -4.15 5.77
N PRO A 142 14.47 -3.41 6.48
CA PRO A 142 13.03 -3.47 6.24
C PRO A 142 12.57 -2.81 4.94
N TYR A 143 13.36 -1.93 4.33
CA TYR A 143 13.08 -1.28 3.03
C TYR A 143 13.60 -2.07 1.83
N LEU A 144 14.45 -3.08 2.05
CA LEU A 144 15.09 -3.83 0.98
C LEU A 144 14.07 -4.61 0.13
N VAL A 145 13.06 -5.22 0.78
CA VAL A 145 11.99 -5.94 0.06
C VAL A 145 11.10 -4.97 -0.73
N PRO A 146 10.57 -3.86 -0.16
CA PRO A 146 9.88 -2.83 -0.94
C PRO A 146 10.70 -2.27 -2.10
N ALA A 147 11.99 -2.00 -1.90
CA ALA A 147 12.87 -1.51 -2.95
C ALA A 147 13.04 -2.54 -4.09
N PHE A 148 13.18 -3.83 -3.75
CA PHE A 148 13.22 -4.89 -4.75
C PHE A 148 11.92 -5.00 -5.55
N ILE A 149 10.77 -4.83 -4.90
CA ILE A 149 9.45 -4.80 -5.57
C ILE A 149 9.39 -3.62 -6.56
N ILE A 150 9.82 -2.43 -6.14
CA ILE A 150 9.86 -1.24 -7.02
C ILE A 150 10.78 -1.50 -8.22
N LEU A 151 12.00 -1.99 -7.98
CA LEU A 151 12.96 -2.28 -9.05
C LEU A 151 12.43 -3.32 -10.04
N SER A 152 11.86 -4.42 -9.53
CA SER A 152 11.25 -5.46 -10.34
C SER A 152 10.09 -4.92 -11.18
N SER A 153 9.33 -3.97 -10.62
CA SER A 153 8.21 -3.32 -11.33
C SER A 153 8.69 -2.47 -12.51
N CYS A 154 9.83 -1.78 -12.36
CA CYS A 154 10.45 -1.03 -13.46
C CYS A 154 10.96 -1.98 -14.56
N LEU A 155 11.57 -3.11 -14.18
CA LEU A 155 12.07 -4.11 -15.15
C LEU A 155 10.93 -4.76 -15.93
N LEU A 156 9.82 -5.10 -15.27
CA LEU A 156 8.65 -5.71 -15.89
C LEU A 156 7.95 -4.79 -16.90
N ASN A 157 8.02 -3.47 -16.69
CA ASN A 157 7.41 -2.48 -17.59
C ASN A 157 8.37 -1.95 -18.67
N LEU A 158 9.61 -2.43 -18.71
CA LEU A 158 10.57 -2.04 -19.74
C LEU A 158 10.11 -2.38 -21.17
N PRO A 159 9.45 -3.52 -21.44
CA PRO A 159 8.91 -3.82 -22.78
C PRO A 159 7.94 -2.74 -23.29
N SER A 160 7.13 -2.16 -22.40
CA SER A 160 6.18 -1.07 -22.71
C SER A 160 6.88 0.20 -23.22
N PHE A 161 8.17 0.40 -22.92
CA PHE A 161 8.95 1.51 -23.46
C PHE A 161 9.36 1.28 -24.92
N LEU A 162 9.61 0.01 -25.29
CA LEU A 162 10.09 -0.35 -26.63
C LEU A 162 8.98 -0.29 -27.68
N GLU A 163 7.73 -0.43 -27.25
CA GLU A 163 6.51 -0.41 -28.06
C GLU A 163 6.29 0.92 -28.81
N PHE A 164 6.70 2.03 -28.21
CA PHE A 164 6.46 3.36 -28.76
C PHE A 164 7.66 3.89 -29.54
N GLY A 165 7.37 4.50 -30.69
CA GLY A 165 8.29 5.33 -31.45
C GLY A 165 7.87 6.80 -31.38
N VAL A 166 8.80 7.69 -31.75
CA VAL A 166 8.50 9.11 -31.98
C VAL A 166 8.86 9.41 -33.42
N SER A 167 7.91 9.96 -34.16
CA SER A 167 8.12 10.41 -35.54
C SER A 167 7.89 11.92 -35.60
N ASP A 168 8.74 12.59 -36.36
CA ASP A 168 8.61 14.02 -36.59
C ASP A 168 7.45 14.26 -37.55
N CYS A 169 6.59 15.22 -37.21
CA CYS A 169 5.45 15.64 -38.01
C CYS A 169 5.40 17.17 -38.12
N TRP A 170 4.61 17.68 -39.05
CA TRP A 170 4.38 19.10 -39.20
C TRP A 170 2.97 19.43 -38.70
N ASP A 171 2.88 20.40 -37.78
CA ASP A 171 1.58 20.93 -37.35
C ASP A 171 1.16 22.06 -38.31
N GLU A 172 0.10 21.82 -39.10
CA GLU A 172 -0.42 22.78 -40.07
C GLU A 172 -1.07 24.00 -39.41
N ASP A 173 -1.64 23.85 -38.22
CA ASP A 173 -2.36 24.92 -37.51
C ASP A 173 -1.38 25.92 -36.89
N HIS A 174 -0.24 25.43 -36.39
CA HIS A 174 0.76 26.24 -35.67
C HIS A 174 2.03 26.51 -36.48
N GLN A 175 2.15 25.96 -37.68
CA GLN A 175 3.32 26.05 -38.57
C GLN A 175 4.65 25.74 -37.86
N GLN A 176 4.67 24.69 -37.05
CA GLN A 176 5.83 24.29 -36.28
C GLN A 176 6.14 22.79 -36.44
N PRO A 177 7.41 22.40 -36.36
CA PRO A 177 7.78 20.99 -36.27
C PRO A 177 7.27 20.43 -34.94
N ALA A 178 6.46 19.39 -35.05
CA ALA A 178 5.90 18.65 -33.95
C ALA A 178 6.45 17.22 -33.95
N GLN A 179 6.24 16.54 -32.84
CA GLN A 179 6.47 15.11 -32.74
C GLN A 179 5.14 14.44 -32.43
N HIS A 180 4.93 13.24 -32.96
CA HIS A 180 3.82 12.39 -32.55
C HIS A 180 4.34 11.02 -32.12
N ILE A 181 3.64 10.43 -31.16
CA ILE A 181 3.92 9.09 -30.66
C ILE A 181 3.17 8.10 -31.55
N PHE A 182 3.87 7.08 -32.06
CA PHE A 182 3.27 6.01 -32.85
C PHE A 182 3.63 4.64 -32.28
N TYR A 183 2.75 3.66 -32.50
CA TYR A 183 3.03 2.25 -32.19
C TYR A 183 3.95 1.69 -33.26
N LYS A 184 5.05 1.03 -32.87
CA LYS A 184 5.90 0.32 -33.84
C LYS A 184 5.12 -0.87 -34.40
N ALA A 185 4.63 -0.71 -35.63
CA ALA A 185 3.65 -1.59 -36.27
C ALA A 185 4.09 -3.05 -36.50
N ASP A 186 5.39 -3.35 -36.40
CA ASP A 186 5.92 -4.70 -36.69
C ASP A 186 5.75 -5.70 -35.53
N ASP A 187 5.40 -5.24 -34.33
CA ASP A 187 5.43 -6.06 -33.12
C ASP A 187 4.04 -6.26 -32.48
N ASN A 188 3.04 -6.74 -33.23
CA ASN A 188 1.75 -7.20 -32.66
C ASN A 188 1.94 -8.19 -31.52
N LYS A 189 3.04 -8.98 -31.54
CA LYS A 189 3.43 -9.85 -30.45
C LYS A 189 3.87 -9.08 -29.21
N LEU A 190 4.62 -7.98 -29.35
CA LEU A 190 5.08 -7.17 -28.21
C LEU A 190 3.90 -6.48 -27.53
N ILE A 191 2.98 -5.89 -28.31
CA ILE A 191 1.76 -5.25 -27.80
C ILE A 191 0.94 -6.26 -26.99
N GLY A 192 0.67 -7.44 -27.55
CA GLY A 192 -0.03 -8.52 -26.85
C GLY A 192 0.69 -8.99 -25.59
N THR A 193 2.02 -9.11 -25.62
CA THR A 193 2.80 -9.48 -24.43
C THR A 193 2.79 -8.42 -23.34
N THR A 194 2.85 -7.12 -23.72
CA THR A 194 2.79 -6.01 -22.77
C THR A 194 1.41 -5.93 -22.12
N ALA A 195 0.34 -6.02 -22.91
CA ALA A 195 -1.03 -6.08 -22.40
C ALA A 195 -1.23 -7.28 -21.45
N LEU A 196 -0.71 -8.45 -21.81
CA LEU A 196 -0.77 -9.64 -20.95
C LEU A 196 0.03 -9.45 -19.64
N ILE A 197 1.24 -8.89 -19.70
CA ILE A 197 2.05 -8.60 -18.51
C ILE A 197 1.32 -7.61 -17.60
N ASN A 198 0.71 -6.56 -18.15
CA ASN A 198 -0.04 -5.58 -17.38
C ASN A 198 -1.28 -6.19 -16.75
N MET A 199 -2.03 -6.98 -17.51
CA MET A 199 -3.20 -7.70 -17.01
C MET A 199 -2.82 -8.63 -15.84
N LEU A 200 -1.74 -9.39 -16.00
CA LEU A 200 -1.27 -10.30 -14.96
C LEU A 200 -0.67 -9.55 -13.76
N THR A 201 0.08 -8.48 -13.94
CA THR A 201 0.81 -7.84 -12.82
C THR A 201 0.06 -6.70 -12.14
N GLN A 202 -0.90 -6.07 -12.83
CA GLN A 202 -1.58 -4.87 -12.34
C GLN A 202 -3.06 -5.10 -12.02
N THR A 203 -3.71 -6.10 -12.61
CA THR A 203 -5.17 -6.23 -12.52
C THR A 203 -5.64 -7.59 -12.01
N VAL A 204 -5.61 -8.65 -12.83
CA VAL A 204 -6.24 -9.94 -12.54
C VAL A 204 -5.56 -10.70 -11.40
N LEU A 205 -4.25 -10.94 -11.49
CA LEU A 205 -3.55 -11.68 -10.42
C LEU A 205 -3.58 -10.91 -9.09
N PRO A 206 -3.32 -9.58 -9.04
CA PRO A 206 -3.48 -8.82 -7.80
C PRO A 206 -4.87 -8.93 -7.19
N ALA A 207 -5.93 -8.84 -8.00
CA ALA A 207 -7.31 -8.95 -7.52
C ALA A 207 -7.58 -10.32 -6.88
N ILE A 208 -7.16 -11.40 -7.53
CA ILE A 208 -7.32 -12.78 -7.03
C ILE A 208 -6.52 -12.96 -5.74
N VAL A 209 -5.23 -12.60 -5.75
CA VAL A 209 -4.33 -12.80 -4.62
C VAL A 209 -4.77 -11.97 -3.40
N ILE A 210 -5.13 -10.70 -3.59
CA ILE A 210 -5.63 -9.85 -2.49
C ILE A 210 -6.92 -10.43 -1.92
N SER A 211 -7.84 -10.91 -2.76
CA SER A 211 -9.10 -11.49 -2.31
C SER A 211 -8.87 -12.76 -1.48
N ILE A 212 -8.05 -13.70 -1.97
CA ILE A 212 -7.71 -14.93 -1.25
C ILE A 212 -7.04 -14.61 0.09
N LEU A 213 -6.02 -13.73 0.08
CA LEU A 213 -5.33 -13.33 1.30
C LEU A 213 -6.28 -12.68 2.30
N THR A 214 -7.22 -11.85 1.83
CA THR A 214 -8.22 -11.22 2.69
C THR A 214 -9.12 -12.27 3.33
N VAL A 215 -9.68 -13.20 2.55
CA VAL A 215 -10.53 -14.29 3.06
C VAL A 215 -9.78 -15.16 4.07
N MET A 216 -8.56 -15.59 3.75
CA MET A 216 -7.73 -16.39 4.66
C MET A 216 -7.47 -15.66 5.98
N THR A 217 -7.15 -14.36 5.90
CA THR A 217 -6.92 -13.54 7.08
C THR A 217 -8.20 -13.43 7.91
N GLU A 218 -9.35 -13.24 7.28
CA GLU A 218 -10.65 -13.18 7.98
C GLU A 218 -10.97 -14.47 8.70
N MET A 219 -10.88 -15.62 8.01
CA MET A 219 -11.19 -16.93 8.58
C MET A 219 -10.37 -17.18 9.85
N LYS A 220 -9.07 -16.90 9.79
CA LYS A 220 -8.17 -17.13 10.92
C LYS A 220 -8.37 -16.14 12.06
N VAL A 221 -8.68 -14.87 11.76
CA VAL A 221 -9.06 -13.88 12.79
C VAL A 221 -10.35 -14.31 13.48
N GLN A 222 -11.36 -14.79 12.75
CA GLN A 222 -12.62 -15.25 13.32
C GLN A 222 -12.42 -16.44 14.26
N GLU A 223 -11.60 -17.41 13.85
CA GLU A 223 -11.25 -18.56 14.69
C GLU A 223 -10.54 -18.12 15.98
N SER A 224 -9.52 -17.26 15.86
CA SER A 224 -8.79 -16.69 17.00
C SER A 224 -9.71 -15.91 17.96
N LEU A 225 -10.66 -15.13 17.43
CA LEU A 225 -11.62 -14.40 18.26
C LEU A 225 -12.58 -15.33 18.99
N LYS A 226 -13.04 -16.41 18.34
CA LYS A 226 -13.94 -17.41 18.93
C LYS A 226 -13.26 -18.14 20.09
N GLU A 227 -12.00 -18.54 19.91
CA GLU A 227 -11.20 -19.17 20.96
C GLU A 227 -10.95 -18.23 22.15
N ARG A 228 -10.57 -16.97 21.87
CA ARG A 228 -10.35 -15.98 22.94
C ARG A 228 -11.62 -15.67 23.73
N ARG A 229 -12.79 -15.56 23.08
CA ARG A 229 -14.06 -15.36 23.79
C ARG A 229 -14.35 -16.48 24.80
N ARG A 230 -14.15 -17.73 24.40
CA ARG A 230 -14.31 -18.90 25.28
C ARG A 230 -13.38 -18.85 26.50
N LEU A 231 -12.15 -18.35 26.32
CA LEU A 231 -11.17 -18.21 27.41
C LEU A 231 -11.43 -17.02 28.35
N PHE A 232 -12.16 -15.99 27.91
CA PHE A 232 -12.42 -14.81 28.73
C PHE A 232 -13.80 -14.81 29.38
N GLU A 233 -14.74 -15.59 28.86
CA GLU A 233 -16.00 -15.90 29.54
C GLU A 233 -15.74 -16.59 30.89
N SER A 234 -14.64 -17.35 31.01
CA SER A 234 -14.17 -17.92 32.27
C SER A 234 -13.36 -16.96 33.16
N GLN A 235 -12.94 -15.79 32.67
CA GLN A 235 -12.17 -14.78 33.41
C GLN A 235 -12.86 -13.41 33.40
N HIS A 236 -13.83 -13.25 34.29
CA HIS A 236 -14.67 -12.04 34.46
C HIS A 236 -13.89 -10.72 34.64
N ARG A 237 -12.62 -10.76 35.06
CA ARG A 237 -11.83 -9.60 35.51
C ARG A 237 -11.08 -8.82 34.40
N ARG A 238 -11.10 -9.25 33.13
CA ARG A 238 -10.31 -8.62 32.03
C ARG A 238 -11.09 -8.17 30.78
N GLN A 239 -12.42 -8.03 30.88
CA GLN A 239 -13.29 -7.71 29.75
C GLN A 239 -12.91 -6.41 28.99
N SER A 240 -12.44 -5.36 29.68
CA SER A 240 -12.10 -4.07 29.05
C SER A 240 -10.88 -4.13 28.13
N ILE A 241 -9.89 -4.97 28.45
CA ILE A 241 -8.69 -5.19 27.62
C ILE A 241 -9.06 -5.99 26.37
N VAL A 242 -9.88 -7.03 26.53
CA VAL A 242 -10.38 -7.87 25.44
C VAL A 242 -11.20 -7.06 24.44
N LEU A 243 -12.07 -6.16 24.93
CA LEU A 243 -12.85 -5.25 24.09
C LEU A 243 -11.98 -4.30 23.26
N THR A 244 -10.87 -3.84 23.82
CA THR A 244 -9.93 -2.95 23.12
C THR A 244 -9.17 -3.71 22.04
N GLU A 245 -8.76 -4.95 22.30
CA GLU A 245 -8.14 -5.82 21.30
C GLU A 245 -9.13 -6.22 20.19
N GLU A 246 -10.36 -6.60 20.53
CA GLU A 246 -11.43 -6.86 19.57
C GLU A 246 -11.69 -5.64 18.67
N LEU A 247 -11.67 -4.43 19.22
CA LEU A 247 -11.87 -3.20 18.46
C LEU A 247 -10.74 -2.97 17.47
N LYS A 248 -9.49 -3.16 17.89
CA LYS A 248 -8.32 -3.01 17.03
C LYS A 248 -8.37 -4.01 15.87
N GLU A 249 -8.76 -5.25 16.15
CA GLU A 249 -8.93 -6.29 15.13
C GLU A 249 -10.10 -5.99 14.19
N LYS A 250 -11.26 -5.53 14.68
CA LYS A 250 -12.39 -5.10 13.84
C LYS A 250 -12.03 -3.92 12.93
N VAL A 251 -11.31 -2.91 13.44
CA VAL A 251 -10.84 -1.78 12.63
C VAL A 251 -9.88 -2.27 11.54
N SER A 252 -8.92 -3.13 11.90
CA SER A 252 -7.98 -3.71 10.94
C SER A 252 -8.70 -4.51 9.86
N ARG A 253 -9.74 -5.27 10.23
CA ARG A 253 -10.61 -6.02 9.32
C ARG A 253 -11.34 -5.10 8.35
N THR A 254 -12.06 -4.10 8.85
CA THR A 254 -12.82 -3.16 8.01
C THR A 254 -11.91 -2.44 7.02
N VAL A 255 -10.70 -2.06 7.43
CA VAL A 255 -9.71 -1.45 6.53
C VAL A 255 -9.27 -2.43 5.44
N ALA A 256 -9.03 -3.71 5.77
CA ALA A 256 -8.64 -4.72 4.79
C ALA A 256 -9.75 -5.00 3.76
N ILE A 257 -11.00 -5.23 4.20
CA ILE A 257 -12.16 -5.41 3.32
C ILE A 257 -12.33 -4.17 2.43
N PHE A 258 -12.25 -2.97 3.02
CA PHE A 258 -12.38 -1.73 2.26
C PHE A 258 -11.32 -1.62 1.17
N ILE A 259 -10.06 -1.94 1.48
CA ILE A 259 -8.98 -1.96 0.47
C ILE A 259 -9.29 -2.97 -0.63
N ALA A 260 -9.72 -4.20 -0.30
CA ALA A 260 -10.02 -5.24 -1.29
C ALA A 260 -11.21 -4.87 -2.21
N VAL A 261 -12.33 -4.43 -1.62
CA VAL A 261 -13.52 -4.02 -2.38
C VAL A 261 -13.22 -2.81 -3.25
N LYS A 262 -12.52 -1.81 -2.71
CA LYS A 262 -12.09 -0.63 -3.47
C LYS A 262 -11.15 -1.00 -4.61
N PHE A 263 -10.19 -1.89 -4.36
CA PHE A 263 -9.29 -2.40 -5.39
C PHE A 263 -10.06 -3.07 -6.51
N LEU A 264 -11.03 -3.92 -6.18
CA LEU A 264 -11.86 -4.61 -7.16
C LEU A 264 -12.63 -3.60 -8.03
N ILE A 265 -13.43 -2.72 -7.41
CA ILE A 265 -14.27 -1.75 -8.14
C ILE A 265 -13.45 -0.83 -9.03
N LEU A 266 -12.37 -0.23 -8.50
CA LEU A 266 -11.56 0.72 -9.23
C LEU A 266 -10.65 0.06 -10.29
N ARG A 267 -10.48 -1.28 -10.24
CA ARG A 267 -9.69 -2.03 -11.22
C ARG A 267 -10.53 -2.81 -12.23
N THR A 268 -11.83 -3.03 -12.00
CA THR A 268 -12.71 -3.72 -12.98
C THR A 268 -12.69 -3.07 -14.35
N MET A 269 -12.76 -1.73 -14.41
CA MET A 269 -12.76 -1.01 -15.68
C MET A 269 -11.40 -1.12 -16.41
N PRO A 270 -10.24 -0.91 -15.75
CA PRO A 270 -8.94 -1.26 -16.35
C PRO A 270 -8.83 -2.70 -16.87
N VAL A 271 -9.30 -3.71 -16.10
CA VAL A 271 -9.30 -5.13 -16.54
C VAL A 271 -10.03 -5.29 -17.88
N PHE A 272 -11.19 -4.64 -18.01
CA PHE A 272 -11.97 -4.69 -19.24
C PHE A 272 -11.17 -4.17 -20.44
N PHE A 273 -10.46 -3.05 -20.27
CA PHE A 273 -9.63 -2.49 -21.34
C PHE A 273 -8.41 -3.35 -21.67
N ASP A 274 -7.74 -3.93 -20.67
CA ASP A 274 -6.61 -4.84 -20.90
C ASP A 274 -7.06 -6.07 -21.72
N ILE A 275 -8.23 -6.65 -21.40
CA ILE A 275 -8.81 -7.79 -22.13
C ILE A 275 -9.25 -7.36 -23.53
N TRP A 276 -9.87 -6.19 -23.66
CA TRP A 276 -10.30 -5.65 -24.94
C TRP A 276 -9.12 -5.44 -25.89
N GLU A 277 -8.04 -4.83 -25.39
CA GLU A 277 -6.79 -4.61 -26.13
C GLU A 277 -6.17 -5.93 -26.59
N LEU A 278 -6.22 -6.99 -25.76
CA LEU A 278 -5.73 -8.32 -26.11
C LEU A 278 -6.56 -9.03 -27.19
N ILE A 279 -7.89 -8.87 -27.19
CA ILE A 279 -8.81 -9.59 -28.08
C ILE A 279 -9.00 -8.86 -29.42
N PHE A 280 -9.23 -7.54 -29.39
CA PHE A 280 -9.66 -6.77 -30.56
C PHE A 280 -8.56 -5.87 -31.14
N GLY A 281 -7.47 -5.65 -30.39
CA GLY A 281 -6.46 -4.65 -30.75
C GLY A 281 -6.98 -3.21 -30.65
N ILE A 282 -6.06 -2.24 -30.75
CA ILE A 282 -6.34 -0.81 -30.47
C ILE A 282 -6.88 -0.08 -31.72
N MET A 283 -6.48 -0.51 -32.91
CA MET A 283 -6.57 0.27 -34.14
C MET A 283 -8.00 0.50 -34.69
N PRO A 284 -8.97 -0.42 -34.63
CA PRO A 284 -10.26 -0.22 -35.31
C PRO A 284 -11.30 0.62 -34.54
N TYR A 285 -11.09 0.90 -33.24
CA TYR A 285 -12.11 1.54 -32.38
C TYR A 285 -11.58 2.71 -31.53
N GLN A 286 -10.43 3.27 -31.92
CA GLN A 286 -9.72 4.27 -31.12
C GLN A 286 -10.61 5.47 -30.76
N ASP A 287 -11.41 5.99 -31.70
CA ASP A 287 -12.20 7.20 -31.51
C ASP A 287 -13.32 7.05 -30.45
N ILE A 288 -13.95 5.88 -30.38
CA ILE A 288 -15.04 5.59 -29.44
C ILE A 288 -14.48 5.25 -28.04
N LEU A 289 -13.31 4.61 -27.99
CA LEU A 289 -12.74 4.07 -26.76
C LEU A 289 -11.83 5.04 -26.01
N ILE A 290 -11.45 6.18 -26.60
CA ILE A 290 -10.57 7.19 -25.95
C ILE A 290 -11.13 7.65 -24.60
N ILE A 291 -12.38 8.12 -24.54
CA ILE A 291 -12.96 8.68 -23.31
C ILE A 291 -13.02 7.63 -22.19
N PRO A 292 -13.63 6.45 -22.39
CA PRO A 292 -13.71 5.47 -21.31
C PRO A 292 -12.34 4.89 -20.94
N PHE A 293 -11.38 4.80 -21.86
CA PHE A 293 -9.99 4.47 -21.53
C PHE A 293 -9.32 5.55 -20.64
N ARG A 294 -9.56 6.84 -20.90
CA ARG A 294 -9.05 7.91 -20.03
C ARG A 294 -9.68 7.85 -18.63
N ILE A 295 -10.97 7.54 -18.53
CA ILE A 295 -11.66 7.34 -17.26
C ILE A 295 -11.07 6.15 -16.50
N SER A 296 -10.79 5.03 -17.17
CA SER A 296 -10.19 3.86 -16.53
C SER A 296 -8.80 4.18 -15.96
N GLN A 297 -7.98 4.94 -16.69
CA GLN A 297 -6.69 5.43 -16.20
C GLN A 297 -6.83 6.38 -15.01
N PHE A 298 -7.87 7.22 -14.99
CA PHE A 298 -8.17 8.03 -13.81
C PHE A 298 -8.58 7.18 -12.60
N LEU A 299 -9.36 6.13 -12.77
CA LEU A 299 -9.74 5.21 -11.68
C LEU A 299 -8.52 4.52 -11.06
N ILE A 300 -7.49 4.20 -11.85
CA ILE A 300 -6.21 3.67 -11.33
C ILE A 300 -5.53 4.69 -10.41
N ILE A 301 -5.47 5.96 -10.84
CA ILE A 301 -4.86 7.05 -10.07
C ILE A 301 -5.67 7.32 -8.79
N LEU A 302 -7.00 7.32 -8.89
CA LEU A 302 -7.90 7.50 -7.76
C LEU A 302 -7.75 6.37 -6.72
N ASN A 303 -7.51 5.14 -7.18
CA ASN A 303 -7.22 4.00 -6.30
C ASN A 303 -5.94 4.24 -5.48
N SER A 304 -4.90 4.78 -6.09
CA SER A 304 -3.66 5.16 -5.42
C SER A 304 -3.87 6.32 -4.41
N ALA A 305 -4.53 7.40 -4.83
CA ALA A 305 -4.82 8.55 -3.95
C ALA A 305 -5.60 8.14 -2.69
N THR A 306 -6.59 7.27 -2.86
CA THR A 306 -7.42 6.80 -1.75
C THR A 306 -6.72 5.77 -0.86
N ASN A 307 -5.64 5.10 -1.31
CA ASN A 307 -4.81 4.25 -0.44
C ASN A 307 -4.11 5.10 0.61
N THR A 308 -3.47 6.18 0.19
CA THR A 308 -2.81 7.13 1.10
C THR A 308 -3.82 7.72 2.10
N LEU A 309 -5.03 8.05 1.65
CA LEU A 309 -6.10 8.55 2.52
C LEU A 309 -6.61 7.48 3.50
N ALA A 310 -6.72 6.21 3.09
CA ALA A 310 -7.14 5.12 3.96
C ALA A 310 -6.14 4.85 5.09
N TYR A 311 -4.84 4.97 4.81
CA TYR A 311 -3.77 4.74 5.80
C TYR A 311 -3.51 5.93 6.71
N PHE A 312 -3.56 7.16 6.20
CA PHE A 312 -3.21 8.36 6.96
C PHE A 312 -4.40 9.25 7.35
N GLY A 313 -5.43 9.30 6.52
CA GLY A 313 -6.44 10.35 6.57
C GLY A 313 -7.42 10.25 7.74
N ARG A 314 -7.79 9.04 8.19
CA ARG A 314 -8.90 8.90 9.16
C ARG A 314 -8.81 7.77 10.16
N GLN A 315 -7.66 7.12 10.36
CA GLN A 315 -7.57 6.04 11.37
C GLN A 315 -8.01 6.51 12.76
N ARG A 316 -7.61 7.72 13.19
CA ARG A 316 -8.03 8.33 14.46
C ARG A 316 -9.52 8.68 14.52
N TRP A 317 -10.10 9.14 13.40
CA TRP A 317 -11.52 9.47 13.33
C TRP A 317 -12.37 8.19 13.35
N LEU A 318 -11.98 7.17 12.58
CA LEU A 318 -12.62 5.86 12.59
C LEU A 318 -12.54 5.22 13.98
N GLU A 319 -11.37 5.30 14.62
CA GLU A 319 -11.14 4.83 15.99
C GLU A 319 -12.03 5.58 16.98
N LYS A 320 -12.12 6.92 16.89
CA LYS A 320 -12.98 7.74 17.75
C LYS A 320 -14.47 7.41 17.56
N LEU A 321 -14.92 7.26 16.32
CA LEU A 321 -16.32 7.00 15.96
C LEU A 321 -16.75 5.59 16.36
N LEU A 322 -15.86 4.60 16.22
CA LEU A 322 -16.11 3.23 16.66
C LEU A 322 -16.06 3.09 18.19
N ARG A 323 -15.12 3.76 18.88
CA ARG A 323 -15.11 3.84 20.36
C ARG A 323 -16.43 4.40 20.87
N LEU A 324 -16.93 5.48 20.29
CA LEU A 324 -18.22 6.09 20.64
C LEU A 324 -19.41 5.14 20.43
N ARG A 325 -19.44 4.37 19.34
CA ARG A 325 -20.50 3.37 19.10
C ARG A 325 -20.47 2.22 20.10
N MET A 326 -19.28 1.82 20.55
CA MET A 326 -19.16 0.75 21.54
C MET A 326 -19.54 1.21 22.95
N ILE A 327 -19.14 2.41 23.35
CA ILE A 327 -19.58 3.03 24.63
C ILE A 327 -21.11 3.10 24.66
N ARG A 328 -21.75 3.59 23.59
CA ARG A 328 -23.22 3.62 23.47
C ARG A 328 -23.87 2.24 23.50
N ARG A 329 -23.21 1.20 22.97
CA ARG A 329 -23.70 -0.18 23.06
C ARG A 329 -23.58 -0.73 24.48
N GLN A 330 -22.49 -0.41 25.19
CA GLN A 330 -22.31 -0.79 26.59
C GLN A 330 -23.32 -0.09 27.48
N GLU A 331 -23.52 1.21 27.33
CA GLU A 331 -24.55 1.97 28.06
C GLU A 331 -25.93 1.34 27.88
N ARG A 332 -26.31 0.95 26.65
CA ARG A 332 -27.55 0.21 26.41
C ARG A 332 -27.60 -1.15 27.11
N GLN A 333 -26.49 -1.90 27.14
CA GLN A 333 -26.44 -3.21 27.79
C GLN A 333 -26.52 -3.11 29.32
N THR A 334 -25.87 -2.11 29.92
CA THR A 334 -25.99 -1.83 31.36
C THR A 334 -27.41 -1.38 31.71
N LEU A 335 -28.00 -0.48 30.92
CA LEU A 335 -29.39 -0.04 31.14
C LEU A 335 -30.39 -1.20 31.02
N LEU A 336 -30.19 -2.12 30.06
CA LEU A 336 -31.03 -3.32 29.94
C LEU A 336 -30.81 -4.31 31.09
N HIS A 337 -29.59 -4.46 31.59
CA HIS A 337 -29.29 -5.31 32.73
C HIS A 337 -29.90 -4.76 34.04
N ASP A 338 -29.82 -3.44 34.24
CA ASP A 338 -30.41 -2.76 35.39
C ASP A 338 -31.95 -2.77 35.32
N ALA A 339 -32.53 -2.62 34.12
CA ALA A 339 -33.97 -2.77 33.90
C ALA A 339 -34.46 -4.20 34.20
N ASN A 340 -33.72 -5.23 33.77
CA ASN A 340 -34.07 -6.63 34.07
C ASN A 340 -33.98 -6.94 35.57
N LYS A 341 -32.99 -6.37 36.28
CA LYS A 341 -32.89 -6.51 37.75
C LYS A 341 -34.06 -5.85 38.48
N LEU A 342 -34.50 -4.68 38.02
CA LEU A 342 -35.65 -3.98 38.61
C LEU A 342 -36.95 -4.78 38.39
N SER A 343 -37.13 -5.41 37.22
CA SER A 343 -38.29 -6.27 36.97
C SER A 343 -38.31 -7.57 37.77
N GLU A 344 -37.16 -8.08 38.22
CA GLU A 344 -37.10 -9.27 39.11
C GLU A 344 -37.41 -8.94 40.57
N VAL A 345 -37.30 -7.68 40.98
CA VAL A 345 -37.59 -7.24 42.37
C VAL A 345 -39.06 -6.84 42.56
N GLU A 346 -39.80 -6.57 41.48
CA GLU A 346 -41.21 -6.15 41.51
C GLU A 346 -42.26 -7.28 41.43
N ILE A 347 -41.87 -8.55 41.59
CA ILE A 347 -42.82 -9.67 41.68
C ILE A 347 -42.92 -10.15 43.14
N PRO A 348 -43.85 -9.60 43.95
CA PRO A 348 -44.23 -10.17 45.24
C PRO A 348 -45.12 -11.41 45.11
#